data_AF-A0A3D2FSZ4-F1
#
_entry.id   AF-A0A3D2FSZ4-F1
#
_cell.length_a   1.000
_cell.length_b   1.000
_cell.length_c   1.000
_cell.angle_alpha   90.00
_cell.angle_beta   90.00
_cell.angle_gamma   90.00
#
_symmetry.space_group_name_H-M   'P 1'
#
loop_
_entity.id
_entity.type
_entity.pdbx_description
1 polymer ?
#
loop_
_entity_poly.entity_id
_entity_poly.type
_entity_poly.pdbx_seq_one_letter_code
_entity_poly.pdbx_strand_id
1 'polypeptide(L)' 'MISKLLVGLLALWAVFASVTAFFGISVYFPLRLADAEPIPYHRWQSARISVFLTFAYFAIIYLLNGSREMYPVKFLE' A
#
# COMPACT_ATOMS: atom_id res chain seq x y z
N MET A 1 1.16 -20.55 3.37
CA MET A 1 1.80 -20.20 2.07
C MET A 1 0.92 -19.30 1.23
N ILE A 2 -0.35 -19.64 1.00
CA ILE A 2 -1.31 -18.83 0.21
C ILE A 2 -1.42 -17.38 0.71
N SER A 3 -1.47 -17.17 2.03
CA SER A 3 -1.58 -15.82 2.61
C SER A 3 -0.37 -14.92 2.26
N LYS A 4 0.85 -15.48 2.23
CA LYS A 4 2.05 -14.73 1.83
C LYS A 4 1.99 -14.34 0.36
N LEU A 5 1.53 -15.24 -0.51
CA LEU A 5 1.36 -14.97 -1.94
C LEU A 5 0.33 -13.85 -2.17
N LEU A 6 -0.82 -13.92 -1.49
CA LEU A 6 -1.88 -12.94 -1.60
C LEU A 6 -1.45 -11.56 -1.08
N VAL A 7 -0.78 -11.52 0.08
CA VAL A 7 -0.23 -10.28 0.64
C VAL A 7 0.83 -9.68 -0.27
N GLY A 8 1.70 -10.51 -0.87
CA GLY A 8 2.69 -10.04 -1.85
C GLY A 8 2.07 -9.45 -3.11
N LEU A 9 1.02 -10.07 -3.64
CA LEU A 9 0.30 -9.55 -4.80
C LEU A 9 -0.36 -8.20 -4.48
N LEU A 10 -1.00 -8.08 -3.31
CA LEU A 10 -1.58 -6.82 -2.85
C LEU A 10 -0.54 -5.73 -2.61
N ALA A 11 0.62 -6.08 -2.06
CA ALA A 11 1.72 -5.15 -1.85
C ALA A 11 2.24 -4.60 -3.19
N LEU A 12 2.43 -5.48 -4.16
CA LEU A 12 2.88 -5.10 -5.51
C LEU A 12 1.86 -4.21 -6.20
N TRP A 13 0.56 -4.52 -6.04
CA TRP A 13 -0.52 -3.67 -6.52
C TRP A 13 -0.54 -2.30 -5.84
N ALA A 14 -0.35 -2.24 -4.51
CA ALA A 14 -0.33 -0.98 -3.76
C ALA A 14 0.84 -0.08 -4.17
N VAL A 15 2.02 -0.66 -4.43
CA VAL A 15 3.17 0.06 -4.98
C VAL A 15 2.85 0.59 -6.38
N PHE A 16 2.28 -0.25 -7.25
CA PHE A 16 1.88 0.16 -8.61
C PHE A 16 0.86 1.31 -8.59
N ALA A 17 -0.18 1.21 -7.75
CA ALA A 17 -1.19 2.26 -7.58
C ALA A 17 -0.58 3.57 -7.03
N SER A 18 0.43 3.46 -6.16
CA SER A 18 1.16 4.63 -5.65
C SER A 18 2.02 5.30 -6.71
N VAL A 19 2.73 4.52 -7.53
CA VAL A 19 3.56 5.03 -8.64
C VAL A 19 2.71 5.72 -9.69
N THR A 20 1.60 5.10 -10.12
CA THR A 20 0.67 5.70 -11.10
C THR A 20 0.03 7.00 -10.60
N ALA A 21 -0.22 7.10 -9.30
CA ALA A 21 -0.72 8.32 -8.67
C ALA A 21 0.26 9.51 -8.74
N PHE A 22 1.58 9.27 -8.85
CA PHE A 22 2.56 10.34 -9.12
C PHE A 22 2.47 10.88 -10.55
N PHE A 23 1.97 10.08 -11.50
CA PHE A 23 1.73 10.50 -12.88
C PHE A 23 0.36 11.14 -13.10
N GLY A 24 -0.40 11.39 -12.03
CA GLY A 24 -1.76 11.95 -12.11
C GLY A 24 -2.83 10.94 -12.54
N ILE A 25 -2.49 9.65 -12.63
CA ILE A 25 -3.42 8.58 -13.00
C ILE A 25 -3.89 7.89 -11.72
N SER A 26 -5.20 7.91 -11.47
CA SER A 26 -5.78 7.22 -10.32
C SER A 26 -6.24 5.82 -10.68
N VAL A 27 -5.51 4.81 -10.19
CA VAL A 27 -5.84 3.39 -10.35
C VAL A 27 -6.57 2.85 -9.12
N TYR A 28 -7.85 2.53 -9.27
CA TYR A 28 -8.69 1.92 -8.24
C TYR A 28 -8.70 0.40 -8.34
N PHE A 29 -8.84 -0.26 -7.19
CA PHE A 29 -8.93 -1.70 -7.13
C PHE A 29 -10.23 -2.18 -7.80
N PRO A 30 -10.21 -3.27 -8.60
CA PRO A 30 -9.06 -4.11 -8.91
C PRO A 30 -8.11 -3.52 -9.97
N LEU A 31 -8.62 -2.94 -11.06
CA LEU A 31 -7.83 -2.32 -12.14
C LEU A 31 -8.69 -1.28 -12.90
N ARG A 32 -9.35 -0.37 -12.17
CA ARG A 32 -10.16 0.70 -12.74
C ARG A 32 -9.33 1.97 -12.85
N LEU A 33 -9.19 2.51 -14.05
CA LEU A 33 -8.64 3.86 -14.23
C LEU A 33 -9.79 4.86 -14.11
N ALA A 34 -9.60 5.91 -13.31
CA ALA A 34 -10.47 7.07 -13.35
C ALA A 34 -9.62 8.32 -13.52
N ASP A 35 -10.17 9.28 -14.27
CA ASP A 35 -9.59 10.59 -14.40
C ASP A 35 -9.72 11.35 -13.07
N ALA A 36 -8.75 12.24 -12.85
CA ALA A 36 -8.70 13.09 -11.67
C ALA A 36 -9.87 14.10 -11.67
N GLU A 37 -11.01 13.72 -11.10
CA GLU A 37 -12.13 14.60 -10.76
C GLU A 37 -11.63 15.85 -9.98
N PRO A 38 -12.24 17.05 -10.11
CA PRO A 38 -11.67 18.34 -9.68
C PRO A 38 -11.54 18.57 -8.16
N ILE A 39 -11.71 17.55 -7.32
CA ILE A 39 -11.48 17.63 -5.87
C ILE A 39 -10.00 18.01 -5.64
N PRO A 40 -9.66 18.93 -4.71
CA PRO A 40 -8.28 19.35 -4.46
C PRO A 40 -7.34 18.17 -4.21
N TYR A 41 -6.65 17.78 -5.27
CA TYR A 41 -5.98 16.48 -5.43
C TYR A 41 -4.96 16.24 -4.30
N HIS A 42 -4.25 17.30 -3.92
CA HIS A 42 -3.15 17.24 -2.96
C HIS A 42 -3.51 16.79 -1.53
N ARG A 43 -4.77 16.94 -1.07
CA ARG A 43 -5.14 16.61 0.32
C ARG A 43 -5.51 15.14 0.51
N TRP A 44 -6.34 14.59 -0.38
CA TRP A 44 -6.85 13.23 -0.26
C TRP A 44 -5.95 12.21 -0.99
N GLN A 45 -5.24 12.63 -2.04
CA GLN A 45 -4.25 11.80 -2.73
C GLN A 45 -3.08 11.42 -1.82
N SER A 46 -2.55 12.38 -1.08
CA SER A 46 -1.41 12.16 -0.19
C SER A 46 -1.73 11.13 0.89
N ALA A 47 -2.93 11.20 1.48
CA ALA A 47 -3.39 10.22 2.47
C ALA A 47 -3.57 8.83 1.86
N ARG A 48 -4.10 8.73 0.63
CA ARG A 48 -4.27 7.45 -0.07
C ARG A 48 -2.92 6.81 -0.39
N ILE A 49 -1.99 7.59 -0.95
CA ILE A 49 -0.63 7.13 -1.29
C ILE A 49 0.12 6.70 -0.02
N SER A 50 0.01 7.47 1.08
CA SER A 50 0.67 7.12 2.33
C SER A 50 0.13 5.82 2.93
N VAL A 51 -1.18 5.59 2.88
CA VAL A 51 -1.79 4.32 3.33
C VAL A 51 -1.31 3.13 2.47
N PHE A 52 -1.27 3.29 1.14
CA PHE A 52 -0.79 2.24 0.24
C PHE A 52 0.70 1.90 0.46
N LEU A 53 1.55 2.92 0.61
CA LEU A 53 2.97 2.73 0.93
C LEU A 53 3.17 2.10 2.30
N THR A 54 2.39 2.53 3.31
CA THR A 54 2.45 1.97 4.66
C THR A 54 2.06 0.49 4.65
N PHE A 55 0.98 0.15 3.95
CA PHE A 55 0.58 -1.23 3.74
C PHE A 55 1.66 -2.03 3.01
N ALA A 56 2.22 -1.51 1.92
CA ALA A 56 3.28 -2.17 1.16
C ALA A 56 4.53 -2.43 2.03
N TYR A 57 4.92 -1.45 2.85
CA TYR A 57 6.00 -1.58 3.81
C TYR A 57 5.77 -2.72 4.79
N PHE A 58 4.63 -2.76 5.47
CA PHE A 58 4.31 -3.84 6.42
C PHE A 58 4.15 -5.19 5.72
N ALA A 59 3.62 -5.22 4.50
CA ALA A 59 3.48 -6.44 3.71
C ALA A 59 4.85 -7.03 3.33
N ILE A 60 5.82 -6.20 2.95
CA ILE A 60 7.21 -6.62 2.67
C ILE A 60 7.85 -7.18 3.94
N ILE A 61 7.68 -6.50 5.08
CA ILE A 61 8.22 -7.00 6.35
C ILE A 61 7.58 -8.35 6.72
N TYR A 62 6.26 -8.49 6.56
CA TYR A 62 5.55 -9.75 6.79
C TYR A 62 6.05 -10.90 5.89
N LEU A 63 6.37 -10.59 4.62
CA LEU A 63 6.94 -11.55 3.68
C LEU A 63 8.33 -12.03 4.13
N LEU A 64 9.21 -11.11 4.54
CA LEU A 64 10.60 -11.38 4.92
C LEU A 64 10.72 -12.02 6.31
N ASN A 65 10.04 -11.49 7.33
CA ASN A 65 10.14 -11.97 8.72
C ASN A 65 9.19 -13.14 9.03
N GLY A 66 8.31 -13.52 8.09
CA GLY A 66 7.27 -14.51 8.34
C GLY A 66 6.19 -14.03 9.32
N SER A 67 5.32 -14.95 9.74
CA SER A 67 4.22 -14.67 10.69
C SER A 67 4.72 -14.55 12.14
N ARG A 68 5.88 -13.93 12.36
CA ARG A 68 6.29 -13.56 13.71
C ARG A 68 5.39 -12.42 14.16
N GLU A 69 4.78 -12.59 15.32
CA GLU A 69 3.98 -11.54 15.95
C GLU A 69 4.82 -10.27 16.08
N MET A 70 4.38 -9.21 15.40
CA MET A 70 4.94 -7.87 15.57
C MET A 70 4.44 -7.36 16.92
N TYR A 71 5.23 -7.52 17.97
CA TYR A 71 4.90 -6.93 19.26
C TYR A 71 4.83 -5.40 19.11
N PRO A 72 3.72 -4.75 19.49
CA PRO A 72 3.52 -3.33 19.23
C PRO A 72 4.49 -2.43 20.00
N VAL A 73 5.23 -2.95 20.98
CA VAL A 73 6.08 -2.21 21.91
C VAL A 73 7.22 -3.14 22.38
N LYS A 74 8.47 -2.90 21.95
CA LYS A 74 9.68 -3.45 22.60
C LYS A 74 10.40 -2.27 23.28
N PHE A 75 9.80 -1.70 24.32
CA PHE A 75 10.33 -0.50 25.00
C PHE A 75 11.33 -0.80 26.12
N LEU A 76 11.57 -2.07 26.48
CA LEU A 76 12.57 -2.43 27.48
C LEU A 76 13.32 -3.69 27.03
N GLU A 77 14.52 -3.49 26.49
CA GLU A 77 15.73 -4.25 26.86
C GLU A 77 16.84 -3.23 27.10
#